data_AF-A0A131YZ44-F1
#
_entry.id   AF-A0A131YZ44-F1
#
_cell.length_a   1.000
_cell.length_b   1.000
_cell.length_c   1.000
_cell.angle_alpha   90.00
_cell.angle_beta   90.00
_cell.angle_gamma   90.00
#
_symmetry.space_group_name_H-M   'P 1'
#
loop_
_entity.id
_entity.type
_entity.pdbx_description
1 polymer ?
#
loop_
_entity_poly.entity_id
_entity_poly.type
_entity_poly.pdbx_seq_one_letter_code
_entity_poly.pdbx_strand_id
1 'polypeptide(L)'
;MDARSTLQQLEAKRAELEKLIARAKQTPLAEDEEAADDYEESELSTYCVTCGHEVSARVAMRHMEKCFNKYESQSSYGSVYKTRIEGDNVFCDFYNPHQKTYCKRLRILCPEHSKEPKVSDDEVCGFPIVANVFEHSGEFCNVPKKRCSKHYCWDKFRRAEIDMEIVRQWLKLDELYEQDRNTLTSMTSRGGVLGLMLHQTLSHDALYEMQAPIQT
;
A
#
# COMPACT_ATOMS: atom_id res chain seq x y z
N MET A 1 -15.47 -4.06 -9.99
CA MET A 1 -15.44 -3.20 -8.77
C MET A 1 -14.61 -1.98 -9.08
N ASP A 2 -15.16 -0.80 -8.82
CA ASP A 2 -14.49 0.49 -9.02
C ASP A 2 -13.31 0.63 -8.03
N ALA A 3 -12.13 1.01 -8.51
CA ALA A 3 -10.93 1.15 -7.68
C ALA A 3 -11.13 2.17 -6.54
N ARG A 4 -11.98 3.19 -6.75
CA ARG A 4 -12.39 4.14 -5.70
C ARG A 4 -13.19 3.47 -4.58
N SER A 5 -14.10 2.56 -4.93
CA SER A 5 -14.86 1.79 -3.94
C SER A 5 -13.94 0.88 -3.12
N THR A 6 -12.95 0.25 -3.76
CA THR A 6 -11.94 -0.55 -3.07
C THR A 6 -11.11 0.29 -2.08
N LEU A 7 -10.71 1.52 -2.45
CA LEU A 7 -10.00 2.42 -1.54
C LEU A 7 -10.82 2.74 -0.27
N GLN A 8 -12.11 3.05 -0.42
CA GLN A 8 -13.00 3.28 0.73
C GLN A 8 -13.11 2.05 1.64
N GLN A 9 -13.16 0.84 1.06
CA GLN A 9 -13.16 -0.40 1.83
C GLN A 9 -11.84 -0.61 2.58
N LEU A 10 -10.70 -0.24 1.99
CA LEU A 10 -9.39 -0.34 2.63
C LEU A 10 -9.23 0.65 3.78
N GLU A 11 -9.76 1.88 3.63
CA GLU A 11 -9.82 2.86 4.72
C GLU A 11 -10.68 2.34 5.89
N ALA A 12 -11.84 1.75 5.59
CA ALA A 12 -12.69 1.11 6.60
C ALA A 12 -11.96 -0.04 7.32
N LYS A 13 -11.26 -0.91 6.56
CA LYS A 13 -10.43 -1.99 7.13
C LYS A 13 -9.30 -1.47 8.01
N ARG A 14 -8.67 -0.35 7.63
CA ARG A 14 -7.64 0.29 8.45
C ARG A 14 -8.22 0.80 9.77
N ALA A 15 -9.38 1.45 9.74
CA ALA A 15 -10.05 1.90 10.96
C ALA A 15 -10.49 0.73 11.85
N GLU A 16 -10.96 -0.37 11.26
CA GLU A 16 -11.32 -1.60 11.97
C GLU A 16 -10.09 -2.24 12.64
N LEU A 17 -8.95 -2.29 11.95
CA LEU A 17 -7.70 -2.79 12.51
C LEU A 17 -7.27 -1.98 13.75
N GLU A 18 -7.34 -0.64 13.71
CA GLU A 18 -6.99 0.18 14.88
C GLU A 18 -7.97 -0.04 16.05
N LYS A 19 -9.27 -0.23 15.78
CA LYS A 19 -10.25 -0.59 16.82
C LYS A 19 -9.92 -1.95 17.44
N LEU A 20 -9.54 -2.92 16.62
CA LEU A 20 -9.15 -4.25 17.08
C LEU A 20 -7.90 -4.18 17.96
N ILE A 21 -6.88 -3.41 17.56
CA ILE A 21 -5.66 -3.22 18.35
C ILE A 21 -5.97 -2.50 19.66
N ALA A 22 -6.83 -1.49 19.64
CA ALA A 22 -7.26 -0.79 20.85
C ALA A 22 -8.02 -1.70 21.83
N ARG A 23 -8.87 -2.60 21.32
CA ARG A 23 -9.55 -3.62 22.13
C ARG A 23 -8.56 -4.62 22.70
N ALA A 24 -7.62 -5.10 21.88
CA ALA A 24 -6.64 -6.09 22.30
C ALA A 24 -5.76 -5.59 23.45
N LYS A 25 -5.38 -4.29 23.44
CA LYS A 25 -4.62 -3.63 24.52
C LYS A 25 -5.32 -3.61 25.88
N GLN A 26 -6.63 -3.85 25.94
CA GLN A 26 -7.39 -3.88 27.20
C GLN A 26 -7.38 -5.26 27.86
N THR A 27 -6.86 -6.28 27.16
CA THR A 27 -6.80 -7.65 27.68
C THR A 27 -5.70 -7.77 28.73
N PRO A 28 -5.92 -8.46 29.86
CA PRO A 28 -4.88 -8.66 30.86
C PRO A 28 -3.72 -9.47 30.29
N LEU A 29 -2.51 -9.19 30.77
CA LEU A 29 -1.33 -9.99 30.48
C LEU A 29 -1.51 -11.39 31.09
N ALA A 30 -1.08 -12.41 30.37
CA ALA A 30 -0.89 -13.72 30.96
C ALA A 30 0.21 -13.62 32.02
N GLU A 31 -0.05 -14.12 33.22
CA GLU A 31 1.01 -14.41 34.19
C GLU A 31 1.96 -15.45 33.57
N ASP A 32 3.26 -15.38 33.91
CA ASP A 32 4.32 -16.21 33.34
C ASP A 32 4.05 -17.71 33.64
N GLU A 33 3.15 -18.34 32.90
CA GLU A 33 3.04 -19.81 32.83
C GLU A 33 4.20 -20.30 31.98
N GLU A 34 5.23 -20.80 32.67
CA GLU A 34 6.39 -21.46 32.09
C GLU A 34 5.96 -22.61 31.17
N ALA A 35 6.03 -22.32 29.86
CA ALA A 35 6.60 -23.15 28.81
C ALA A 35 6.56 -24.69 29.02
N ALA A 36 5.37 -25.29 29.09
CA ALA A 36 5.21 -26.74 28.96
C ALA A 36 5.29 -27.25 27.51
N ASP A 37 5.30 -26.35 26.52
CA ASP A 37 5.28 -26.64 25.08
C ASP A 37 6.68 -26.54 24.40
N ASP A 38 7.74 -26.40 25.21
CA ASP A 38 9.07 -25.89 24.79
C ASP A 38 9.95 -26.90 24.03
N TYR A 39 9.61 -28.19 24.02
CA TYR A 39 10.51 -29.24 23.52
C TYR A 39 10.36 -29.55 22.01
N GLU A 40 9.15 -29.56 21.44
CA GLU A 40 8.98 -29.93 20.02
C GLU A 40 9.20 -28.76 19.03
N GLU A 41 8.92 -27.51 19.42
CA GLU A 41 9.04 -26.35 18.52
C GLU A 41 10.51 -25.92 18.29
N SER A 42 11.45 -26.45 19.09
CA SER A 42 12.88 -26.12 19.06
C SER A 42 13.62 -26.76 17.87
N GLU A 43 13.17 -27.92 17.39
CA GLU A 43 13.84 -28.67 16.31
C GLU A 43 13.46 -28.19 14.90
N LEU A 44 12.39 -27.42 14.75
CA LEU A 44 11.96 -26.92 13.45
C LEU A 44 12.82 -25.72 13.02
N SER A 45 13.48 -25.82 11.86
CA SER A 45 14.25 -24.74 11.24
C SER A 45 13.65 -24.34 9.88
N THR A 46 13.90 -23.11 9.48
CA THR A 46 13.46 -22.53 8.19
C THR A 46 14.56 -21.65 7.62
N TYR A 47 14.63 -21.53 6.30
CA TYR A 47 15.61 -20.65 5.66
C TYR A 47 15.09 -19.22 5.56
N CYS A 48 15.94 -18.24 5.90
CA CYS A 48 15.64 -16.83 5.68
C CYS A 48 15.66 -16.51 4.19
N VAL A 49 14.55 -15.96 3.67
CA VAL A 49 14.43 -15.57 2.25
C VAL A 49 15.40 -14.46 1.82
N THR A 50 15.88 -13.64 2.76
CA THR A 50 16.75 -12.49 2.47
C THR A 50 18.23 -12.87 2.43
N CYS A 51 18.69 -13.70 3.37
CA CYS A 51 20.12 -14.04 3.50
C CYS A 51 20.44 -15.52 3.25
N GLY A 52 19.44 -16.38 3.06
CA GLY A 52 19.60 -17.81 2.82
C GLY A 52 20.06 -18.64 4.02
N HIS A 53 20.27 -18.03 5.20
CA HIS A 53 20.73 -18.75 6.38
C HIS A 53 19.59 -19.55 7.02
N GLU A 54 19.94 -20.70 7.57
CA GLU A 54 19.02 -21.52 8.36
C GLU A 54 18.77 -20.88 9.73
N VAL A 55 17.51 -20.76 10.10
CA VAL A 55 17.05 -20.08 11.31
C VAL A 55 16.00 -20.95 12.01
N SER A 56 16.13 -21.13 13.33
CA SER A 56 15.10 -21.82 14.12
C SER A 56 13.75 -21.12 13.97
N ALA A 57 12.68 -21.91 13.80
CA ALA A 57 11.30 -21.44 13.62
C ALA A 57 10.89 -20.43 14.71
N ARG A 58 11.34 -20.64 15.95
CA ARG A 58 11.08 -19.76 17.09
C ARG A 58 11.58 -18.33 16.91
N VAL A 59 12.70 -18.13 16.21
CA VAL A 59 13.31 -16.81 15.98
C VAL A 59 13.24 -16.36 14.53
N ALA A 60 12.64 -17.16 13.65
CA ALA A 60 12.53 -16.91 12.22
C ALA A 60 11.93 -15.54 11.91
N MET A 61 10.77 -15.19 12.49
CA MET A 61 10.12 -13.90 12.24
C MET A 61 10.99 -12.70 12.65
N ARG A 62 11.66 -12.79 13.80
CA ARG A 62 12.55 -11.73 14.29
C ARG A 62 13.79 -11.59 13.41
N HIS A 63 14.35 -12.72 12.97
CA HIS A 63 15.48 -12.70 12.04
C HIS A 63 15.07 -12.10 10.70
N MET A 64 13.96 -12.56 10.10
CA MET A 64 13.51 -12.11 8.78
C MET A 64 13.27 -10.60 8.76
N GLU A 65 12.63 -10.04 9.81
CA GLU A 65 12.39 -8.59 9.91
C GLU A 65 13.69 -7.79 10.01
N LYS A 66 14.60 -8.18 10.92
CA LYS A 66 15.91 -7.51 11.08
C LYS A 66 16.80 -7.65 9.87
N CYS A 67 16.81 -8.84 9.26
CA CYS A 67 17.60 -9.13 8.07
C CYS A 67 17.08 -8.31 6.89
N PHE A 68 15.77 -8.28 6.68
CA PHE A 68 15.14 -7.42 5.69
C PHE A 68 15.52 -5.95 5.91
N ASN A 69 15.36 -5.41 7.11
CA ASN A 69 15.71 -4.02 7.42
C ASN A 69 17.19 -3.71 7.11
N LYS A 70 18.11 -4.64 7.45
CA LYS A 70 19.56 -4.50 7.18
C LYS A 70 19.89 -4.47 5.68
N TYR A 71 19.25 -5.31 4.88
CA TYR A 71 19.47 -5.33 3.43
C TYR A 71 18.80 -4.14 2.76
N GLU A 72 17.55 -3.88 3.14
CA GLU A 72 16.74 -2.82 2.58
C GLU A 72 17.37 -1.47 2.88
N SER A 73 17.97 -1.22 4.05
CA SER A 73 18.66 0.05 4.36
C SER A 73 19.91 0.34 3.51
N GLN A 74 20.42 -0.61 2.71
CA GLN A 74 21.63 -0.39 1.88
C GLN A 74 21.35 0.26 0.53
N SER A 75 20.10 0.23 0.07
CA SER A 75 19.67 0.88 -1.17
C SER A 75 18.93 2.17 -0.84
N SER A 76 19.00 3.21 -1.65
CA SER A 76 18.13 4.39 -1.47
C SER A 76 17.00 4.37 -2.50
N TYR A 77 15.77 4.52 -2.03
CA TYR A 77 14.58 4.63 -2.89
C TYR A 77 13.98 6.01 -2.70
N GLY A 78 14.10 6.86 -3.72
CA GLY A 78 13.63 8.23 -3.65
C GLY A 78 13.23 8.82 -4.98
N SER A 79 12.44 9.88 -4.91
CA SER A 79 12.05 10.68 -6.08
C SER A 79 12.21 12.16 -5.77
N VAL A 80 12.44 12.99 -6.79
CA VAL A 80 12.52 14.45 -6.65
C VAL A 80 11.16 15.05 -6.21
N TYR A 81 10.07 14.37 -6.50
CA TYR A 81 8.72 14.81 -6.18
C TYR A 81 8.22 14.19 -4.88
N LYS A 82 7.54 14.99 -4.06
CA LYS A 82 6.78 14.52 -2.90
C LYS A 82 5.48 13.87 -3.39
N THR A 83 5.09 12.73 -2.80
CA THR A 83 3.85 12.07 -3.21
C THR A 83 2.65 12.93 -2.76
N ARG A 84 1.68 13.11 -3.66
CA ARG A 84 0.42 13.81 -3.39
C ARG A 84 -0.72 12.84 -3.66
N ILE A 85 -0.99 11.99 -2.68
CA ILE A 85 -2.15 11.12 -2.67
C ILE A 85 -3.20 11.77 -1.76
N GLU A 86 -4.48 11.72 -2.15
CA GLU A 86 -5.58 12.17 -1.29
C GLU A 86 -5.69 11.22 -0.08
N GLY A 87 -5.74 11.79 1.12
CA GLY A 87 -5.83 11.04 2.37
C GLY A 87 -4.51 10.93 3.14
N ASP A 88 -4.37 9.85 3.90
CA ASP A 88 -3.21 9.62 4.77
C ASP A 88 -1.98 9.22 3.96
N ASN A 89 -0.82 9.86 4.23
CA ASN A 89 0.39 9.57 3.46
C ASN A 89 0.93 8.17 3.78
N VAL A 90 0.82 7.27 2.80
CA VAL A 90 1.31 5.89 2.86
C VAL A 90 2.83 5.82 2.67
N PHE A 91 3.41 6.79 1.96
CA PHE A 91 4.84 6.89 1.77
C PHE A 91 5.51 7.70 2.87
N CYS A 92 6.79 7.41 3.11
CA CYS A 92 7.60 8.12 4.08
C CYS A 92 7.76 9.61 3.72
N ASP A 93 8.12 9.91 2.47
CA ASP A 93 8.36 11.26 1.96
C ASP A 93 9.26 12.13 2.84
N PHE A 94 10.16 11.53 3.62
CA PHE A 94 11.20 12.28 4.32
C PHE A 94 12.18 12.86 3.29
N TYR A 95 12.44 14.16 3.36
CA TYR A 95 13.29 14.85 2.42
C TYR A 95 14.76 14.66 2.80
N ASN A 96 15.56 14.10 1.89
CA ASN A 96 17.01 14.04 2.02
C ASN A 96 17.64 15.28 1.36
N PRO A 97 18.21 16.23 2.12
CA PRO A 97 18.80 17.44 1.55
C PRO A 97 20.04 17.17 0.69
N HIS A 98 20.79 16.10 0.97
CA HIS A 98 22.01 15.77 0.25
C HIS A 98 21.72 15.25 -1.16
N GLN A 99 20.73 14.35 -1.28
CA GLN A 99 20.33 13.77 -2.56
C GLN A 99 19.25 14.59 -3.28
N LYS A 100 18.64 15.57 -2.59
CA LYS A 100 17.49 16.37 -3.08
C LYS A 100 16.30 15.49 -3.50
N THR A 101 16.09 14.40 -2.78
CA THR A 101 15.04 13.41 -3.06
C THR A 101 14.21 13.13 -1.80
N TYR A 102 12.94 12.80 -2.00
CA TYR A 102 12.01 12.32 -0.97
C TYR A 102 12.03 10.80 -0.91
N CYS A 103 12.06 10.22 0.29
CA CYS A 103 12.01 8.77 0.50
C CYS A 103 10.68 8.17 0.01
N LYS A 104 10.74 7.14 -0.85
CA LYS A 104 9.55 6.46 -1.43
C LYS A 104 9.23 5.09 -0.83
N ARG A 105 9.80 4.80 0.34
CA ARG A 105 9.42 3.60 1.10
C ARG A 105 8.06 3.79 1.76
N LEU A 106 7.36 2.69 2.00
CA LEU A 106 6.18 2.69 2.86
C LEU A 106 6.55 3.25 4.22
N ARG A 107 5.76 4.21 4.73
CA ARG A 107 6.04 4.94 5.97
C ARG A 107 6.21 3.98 7.16
N ILE A 108 5.37 2.95 7.24
CA ILE A 108 5.36 1.96 8.33
C ILE A 108 6.53 0.97 8.28
N LEU A 109 7.15 0.77 7.11
CA LEU A 109 8.28 -0.15 6.90
C LEU A 109 9.61 0.54 6.64
N CYS A 110 9.67 1.88 6.60
CA CYS A 110 10.89 2.60 6.29
C CYS A 110 11.95 2.39 7.39
N PRO A 111 13.08 1.69 7.14
CA PRO A 111 14.05 1.40 8.19
C PRO A 111 14.82 2.65 8.65
N GLU A 112 14.87 3.70 7.82
CA GLU A 112 15.62 4.93 8.11
C GLU A 112 14.79 5.97 8.87
N HIS A 113 13.51 6.08 8.53
CA HIS A 113 12.67 7.22 8.95
C HIS A 113 11.37 6.81 9.64
N SER A 114 11.08 5.51 9.78
CA SER A 114 9.97 5.07 10.63
C SER A 114 10.39 5.19 12.10
N LYS A 115 9.54 5.84 12.90
CA LYS A 115 9.73 5.90 14.34
C LYS A 115 9.03 4.70 14.94
N GLU A 116 9.80 3.70 15.39
CA GLU A 116 9.20 2.57 16.09
C GLU A 116 8.56 3.07 17.40
N PRO A 117 7.27 2.78 17.63
CA PRO A 117 6.62 3.15 18.88
C PRO A 117 7.29 2.40 20.04
N LYS A 118 7.59 3.12 21.11
CA LYS A 118 8.13 2.50 22.34
C LYS A 118 7.06 1.57 22.91
N VAL A 119 7.34 0.27 22.88
CA VAL A 119 6.49 -0.76 23.46
C VAL A 119 6.66 -0.73 24.98
N SER A 120 5.55 -0.51 25.71
CA SER A 120 5.55 -0.59 27.17
C SER A 120 5.77 -2.04 27.62
N ASP A 121 6.31 -2.25 28.82
CA ASP A 121 6.42 -3.60 29.40
C ASP A 121 5.05 -4.24 29.63
N ASP A 122 4.02 -3.41 29.86
CA ASP A 122 2.65 -3.86 30.08
C ASP A 122 1.83 -4.07 28.79
N GLU A 123 2.43 -3.88 27.61
CA GLU A 123 1.70 -4.01 26.34
C GLU A 123 1.60 -5.48 25.92
N VAL A 124 0.37 -6.01 25.86
CA VAL A 124 0.07 -7.34 25.31
C VAL A 124 0.36 -7.39 23.81
N CYS A 125 0.67 -8.58 23.30
CA CYS A 125 0.78 -8.85 21.88
C CYS A 125 -0.50 -8.47 21.15
N GLY A 126 -1.65 -8.93 21.65
CA GLY A 126 -2.96 -8.56 21.14
C GLY A 126 -3.32 -9.17 19.78
N PHE A 127 -2.57 -10.17 19.31
CA PHE A 127 -2.90 -10.88 18.07
C PHE A 127 -4.26 -11.59 18.22
N PRO A 128 -5.23 -11.38 17.32
CA PRO A 128 -6.52 -12.09 17.37
C PRO A 128 -6.32 -13.57 17.14
N ILE A 129 -6.68 -14.39 18.11
CA ILE A 129 -6.59 -15.85 17.98
C ILE A 129 -7.72 -16.29 17.05
N VAL A 130 -7.35 -17.05 16.02
CA VAL A 130 -8.28 -17.59 15.03
C VAL A 130 -8.50 -19.07 15.35
N ALA A 131 -9.75 -19.46 15.56
CA ALA A 131 -10.14 -20.86 15.53
C ALA A 131 -10.26 -21.29 14.06
N ASN A 132 -9.68 -22.44 13.71
CA ASN A 132 -9.74 -23.00 12.35
C ASN A 132 -9.29 -22.03 11.24
N VAL A 133 -8.30 -21.17 11.50
CA VAL A 133 -7.64 -20.26 10.53
C VAL A 133 -8.54 -19.15 9.95
N PHE A 134 -9.87 -19.27 10.04
CA PHE A 134 -10.83 -18.38 9.39
C PHE A 134 -11.81 -17.69 10.35
N GLU A 135 -12.04 -18.23 11.55
CA GLU A 135 -13.01 -17.70 12.50
C GLU A 135 -12.33 -17.02 13.68
N HIS A 136 -12.58 -15.72 13.87
CA HIS A 136 -12.07 -14.99 15.01
C HIS A 136 -12.72 -15.54 16.27
N SER A 137 -11.94 -16.20 17.12
CA SER A 137 -12.42 -16.74 18.40
C SER A 137 -12.87 -15.65 19.37
N GLY A 138 -12.52 -14.39 19.10
CA GLY A 138 -12.77 -13.25 19.97
C GLY A 138 -11.72 -13.10 21.08
N GLU A 139 -10.79 -14.05 21.19
CA GLU A 139 -9.68 -14.04 22.13
C GLU A 139 -8.43 -13.39 21.50
N PHE A 140 -7.58 -12.83 22.36
CA PHE A 140 -6.34 -12.18 21.96
C PHE A 140 -5.14 -12.89 22.58
N CYS A 141 -3.98 -12.77 21.93
CA CYS A 141 -2.72 -13.23 22.50
C CYS A 141 -2.32 -12.33 23.68
N ASN A 142 -2.32 -12.90 24.89
CA ASN A 142 -2.08 -12.21 26.15
C ASN A 142 -0.59 -12.19 26.57
N VAL A 143 0.30 -12.73 25.73
CA VAL A 143 1.75 -12.71 25.96
C VAL A 143 2.28 -11.28 25.81
N PRO A 144 3.23 -10.82 26.65
CA PRO A 144 3.84 -9.50 26.48
C PRO A 144 4.46 -9.34 25.09
N LYS A 145 4.18 -8.21 24.44
CA LYS A 145 4.58 -7.91 23.04
C LYS A 145 6.10 -8.05 22.81
N LYS A 146 6.91 -7.82 23.85
CA LYS A 146 8.38 -7.97 23.81
C LYS A 146 8.84 -9.44 23.78
N ARG A 147 8.10 -10.35 24.42
CA ARG A 147 8.47 -11.77 24.53
C ARG A 147 7.80 -12.65 23.47
N CYS A 148 6.70 -12.20 22.88
CA CYS A 148 5.98 -12.95 21.85
C CYS A 148 6.85 -13.19 20.60
N SER A 149 7.25 -14.44 20.37
CA SER A 149 7.96 -14.89 19.16
C SER A 149 7.01 -15.19 18.00
N LYS A 150 5.86 -15.81 18.29
CA LYS A 150 4.88 -16.26 17.30
C LYS A 150 4.28 -15.11 16.48
N HIS A 151 4.02 -13.96 17.11
CA HIS A 151 3.38 -12.80 16.47
C HIS A 151 4.27 -11.55 16.51
N TYR A 152 5.54 -11.70 16.18
CA TYR A 152 6.50 -10.59 16.21
C TYR A 152 6.06 -9.45 15.27
N CYS A 153 5.80 -8.27 15.85
CA CYS A 153 5.39 -7.05 15.12
C CYS A 153 4.17 -7.24 14.18
N TRP A 154 3.25 -8.16 14.49
CA TRP A 154 2.11 -8.48 13.62
C TRP A 154 1.28 -7.24 13.25
N ASP A 155 1.13 -6.29 14.20
CA ASP A 155 0.36 -5.07 14.01
C ASP A 155 1.05 -4.09 13.06
N LYS A 156 2.38 -4.07 13.01
CA LYS A 156 3.18 -3.34 12.01
C LYS A 156 2.96 -3.96 10.62
N PHE A 157 3.04 -5.28 10.52
CA PHE A 157 2.85 -5.99 9.25
C PHE A 157 1.42 -5.90 8.72
N ARG A 158 0.40 -5.98 9.58
CA ARG A 158 -0.99 -5.88 9.15
C ARG A 158 -1.35 -4.48 8.66
N ARG A 159 -0.78 -3.43 9.27
CA ARG A 159 -0.86 -2.06 8.73
C ARG A 159 -0.16 -1.95 7.37
N ALA A 160 1.05 -2.52 7.25
CA ALA A 160 1.81 -2.49 6.00
C ALA A 160 1.10 -3.21 4.84
N GLU A 161 0.40 -4.30 5.11
CA GLU A 161 -0.40 -5.03 4.12
C GLU A 161 -1.55 -4.17 3.56
N ILE A 162 -2.30 -3.49 4.44
CA ILE A 162 -3.37 -2.57 4.03
C ILE A 162 -2.79 -1.40 3.23
N ASP A 163 -1.71 -0.79 3.73
CA ASP A 163 -0.99 0.30 3.07
C ASP A 163 -0.51 -0.12 1.66
N MET A 164 0.01 -1.33 1.51
CA MET A 164 0.45 -1.85 0.21
C MET A 164 -0.72 -2.03 -0.77
N GLU A 165 -1.87 -2.50 -0.28
CA GLU A 165 -3.06 -2.63 -1.12
C GLU A 165 -3.62 -1.26 -1.54
N ILE A 166 -3.59 -0.27 -0.64
CA ILE A 166 -3.94 1.13 -0.97
C ILE A 166 -3.05 1.63 -2.11
N VAL A 167 -1.73 1.42 -2.03
CA VAL A 167 -0.80 1.81 -3.09
C VAL A 167 -1.13 1.13 -4.42
N ARG A 168 -1.45 -0.16 -4.42
CA ARG A 168 -1.86 -0.88 -5.65
C ARG A 168 -3.10 -0.27 -6.28
N GLN A 169 -4.10 0.07 -5.48
CA GLN A 169 -5.32 0.71 -6.00
C GLN A 169 -5.04 2.10 -6.56
N TRP A 170 -4.15 2.88 -5.95
CA TRP A 170 -3.71 4.17 -6.49
C TRP A 170 -2.96 4.04 -7.82
N LEU A 171 -2.04 3.09 -7.94
CA LEU A 171 -1.34 2.82 -9.21
C LEU A 171 -2.33 2.44 -10.33
N LYS A 172 -3.33 1.64 -10.00
CA LYS A 172 -4.40 1.26 -10.92
C LYS A 172 -5.24 2.45 -11.36
N LEU A 173 -5.58 3.37 -10.44
CA LEU A 173 -6.29 4.59 -10.78
C LEU A 173 -5.47 5.50 -11.71
N ASP A 174 -4.17 5.64 -11.45
CA ASP A 174 -3.27 6.44 -12.28
C ASP A 174 -3.19 5.88 -13.72
N GLU A 175 -3.05 4.57 -13.86
CA GLU A 175 -3.09 3.88 -15.15
C GLU A 175 -4.40 4.15 -15.91
N LEU A 176 -5.54 4.09 -15.22
CA LEU A 176 -6.86 4.38 -15.83
C LEU A 176 -6.98 5.84 -16.27
N TYR A 177 -6.48 6.80 -15.49
CA TYR A 177 -6.48 8.20 -15.89
C TYR A 177 -5.55 8.47 -17.06
N GLU A 178 -4.41 7.79 -17.14
CA GLU A 178 -3.52 7.88 -18.28
C GLU A 178 -4.18 7.31 -19.55
N GLN A 179 -4.85 6.16 -19.44
CA GLN A 179 -5.63 5.58 -20.54
C GLN A 179 -6.74 6.51 -21.02
N ASP A 180 -7.46 7.16 -20.09
CA ASP A 180 -8.50 8.13 -20.44
C ASP A 180 -7.93 9.35 -21.19
N ARG A 181 -6.83 9.94 -20.70
CA ARG A 181 -6.13 11.04 -21.37
C ARG A 181 -5.65 10.65 -22.77
N ASN A 182 -5.09 9.45 -22.91
CA ASN A 182 -4.64 8.94 -24.21
C ASN A 182 -5.81 8.74 -25.16
N THR A 183 -6.95 8.24 -24.68
CA THR A 183 -8.17 8.06 -25.47
C THR A 183 -8.75 9.40 -25.91
N LEU A 184 -8.88 10.38 -25.01
CA LEU A 184 -9.34 11.73 -25.33
C LEU A 184 -8.44 12.43 -26.34
N THR A 185 -7.12 12.28 -26.20
CA THR A 185 -6.14 12.82 -27.16
C THR A 185 -6.26 12.14 -28.53
N SER A 186 -6.47 10.82 -28.57
CA SER A 186 -6.71 10.05 -29.79
C SER A 186 -8.03 10.43 -30.48
N MET A 187 -9.09 10.66 -29.71
CA MET A 187 -10.37 11.14 -30.23
C MET A 187 -10.23 12.55 -30.81
N THR A 188 -9.50 13.44 -30.14
CA THR A 188 -9.25 14.81 -30.60
C THR A 188 -8.42 14.83 -31.88
N SER A 189 -7.36 14.02 -31.96
CA SER A 189 -6.53 13.93 -33.17
C SER A 189 -7.30 13.36 -34.37
N ARG A 190 -8.26 12.46 -34.14
CA ARG A 190 -9.20 11.98 -35.17
C ARG A 190 -10.28 13.02 -35.53
N GLY A 191 -10.71 13.85 -34.59
CA GLY A 191 -11.71 14.90 -34.81
C GLY A 191 -11.29 15.97 -35.84
N GLY A 192 -9.98 16.17 -36.04
CA GLY A 192 -9.46 16.99 -37.13
C GLY A 192 -9.71 16.43 -38.53
N VAL A 193 -9.86 15.11 -38.67
CA VAL A 193 -10.16 14.45 -39.95
C VAL A 193 -11.61 14.70 -40.36
N LEU A 194 -12.57 14.73 -39.42
CA LEU A 194 -13.95 15.09 -39.71
C LEU A 194 -14.07 16.51 -40.27
N GLY A 195 -13.34 17.47 -39.69
CA GLY A 195 -13.27 18.84 -40.24
C GLY A 195 -12.66 18.89 -41.65
N LEU A 196 -11.64 18.07 -41.92
CA LEU A 196 -11.05 17.91 -43.26
C LEU A 196 -11.95 17.11 -44.23
N MET A 197 -12.83 16.23 -43.76
CA MET A 197 -13.78 15.51 -44.62
C MET A 197 -15.05 16.31 -44.89
N LEU A 198 -15.41 17.21 -43.98
CA LEU A 198 -16.63 18.04 -44.03
C LEU A 198 -16.36 19.49 -44.45
N HIS A 199 -15.13 19.82 -44.85
CA HIS A 199 -14.87 21.14 -45.44
C HIS A 199 -15.66 21.26 -46.75
N GLN A 200 -16.60 22.19 -46.80
CA GLN A 200 -17.26 22.58 -48.04
C GLN A 200 -16.43 23.71 -48.66
N THR A 201 -15.75 23.43 -49.77
CA THR A 201 -15.15 24.48 -50.60
C THR A 201 -16.22 25.04 -51.51
N LEU A 202 -16.67 26.27 -51.25
CA LEU A 202 -17.53 26.99 -52.18
C LEU A 202 -16.63 27.55 -53.30
N SER A 203 -16.84 27.08 -54.54
CA SER A 203 -16.25 27.70 -55.72
C SER A 203 -16.81 29.12 -55.87
N HIS A 204 -15.93 30.10 -56.01
CA HIS A 204 -16.32 31.50 -56.22
C HIS A 204 -17.03 31.71 -57.57
N ASP A 205 -16.80 30.83 -58.56
CA ASP A 205 -17.44 30.90 -59.88
C ASP A 205 -18.95 30.56 -59.80
N ALA A 206 -19.34 29.66 -58.89
CA ALA A 206 -20.75 29.27 -58.69
C ALA A 206 -21.61 30.38 -58.06
N LEU A 207 -20.98 31.36 -57.39
CA LEU A 207 -21.68 32.53 -56.84
C LEU A 207 -22.04 33.56 -57.91
N TYR A 208 -21.35 33.56 -59.07
CA TYR A 208 -21.56 34.53 -60.15
C TYR A 208 -22.44 34.01 -61.29
N GLU A 209 -22.79 32.73 -61.33
CA GLU A 209 -23.70 32.17 -62.35
C GLU A 209 -25.19 32.44 -62.06
N MET A 210 -25.55 32.89 -60.85
CA MET A 210 -26.93 33.23 -60.50
C MET A 210 -27.21 34.73 -60.62
N GLN A 211 -27.22 35.25 -61.84
CA GLN A 211 -28.02 36.44 -62.21
C GLN A 211 -28.14 36.56 -63.74
N ALA A 212 -28.89 35.66 -64.36
CA ALA A 212 -29.49 35.98 -65.65
C ALA A 212 -30.72 36.88 -65.38
N PRO A 213 -30.77 38.13 -65.88
CA PRO A 213 -31.94 38.98 -65.74
C PRO A 213 -33.10 38.35 -66.51
N ILE A 214 -34.24 38.18 -65.83
CA ILE A 214 -35.52 37.83 -66.45
C ILE A 214 -35.87 38.98 -67.41
N GLN A 215 -35.77 38.73 -68.72
CA GLN A 215 -36.27 39.65 -69.73
C GLN A 215 -37.79 39.48 -69.85
N THR A 216 -38.48 40.62 -69.71
CA THR A 216 -39.93 40.81 -69.88
C THR A 216 -40.42 40.48 -71.28
#